data_AF-A0A2T7KKT7-F1
#
_entry.id   AF-A0A2T7KKT7-F1
#
_cell.length_a   1.000
_cell.length_b   1.000
_cell.length_c   1.000
_cell.angle_alpha   90.00
_cell.angle_beta   90.00
_cell.angle_gamma   90.00
#
_symmetry.space_group_name_H-M   'P 1'
#
loop_
_entity.id
_entity.type
_entity.pdbx_description
1 polymer ?
#
loop_
_entity_poly.entity_id
_entity_poly.type
_entity_poly.pdbx_seq_one_letter_code
_entity_poly.pdbx_strand_id
1 'polypeptide(L)'
;MATAIFPFVQDDEGMAANGSDLYVFCDLLAIAVTGAHPSGMILRTMGQPQVARGWKFIDGDPMPLNRAQAFNAYTNHPDYDGPIMPLPGTEYADAPVIHI
;
A
#
# COMPACT_ATOMS: atom_id res chain seq x y z
N MET A 1 -10.24 5.13 21.90
CA MET A 1 -11.02 5.16 20.64
C MET A 1 -11.30 3.72 20.25
N ALA A 2 -12.54 3.38 19.89
CA ALA A 2 -12.92 2.02 19.55
C ALA A 2 -12.42 1.68 18.14
N THR A 3 -11.59 0.63 18.03
CA THR A 3 -11.22 0.03 16.75
C THR A 3 -12.47 -0.60 16.15
N ALA A 4 -13.08 0.05 15.16
CA ALA A 4 -14.06 -0.61 14.31
C ALA A 4 -13.29 -1.54 13.36
N ILE A 5 -13.34 -2.85 13.64
CA ILE A 5 -12.90 -3.87 12.70
C ILE A 5 -14.07 -4.07 11.75
N PHE A 6 -14.00 -3.56 10.53
CA PHE A 6 -14.83 -4.07 9.45
C PHE A 6 -14.20 -5.39 9.00
N PRO A 7 -14.88 -6.54 9.17
CA PRO A 7 -14.34 -7.82 8.77
C PRO A 7 -14.45 -7.94 7.25
N PHE A 8 -13.52 -7.35 6.51
CA PHE A 8 -13.14 -7.95 5.24
C PHE A 8 -12.15 -9.07 5.56
N VAL A 9 -12.72 -10.22 5.92
CA VAL A 9 -12.00 -11.47 6.12
C VAL A 9 -12.26 -12.32 4.89
N GLN A 10 -11.24 -12.49 4.07
CA GLN A 10 -11.24 -13.48 3.01
C GLN A 10 -10.21 -14.53 3.42
N ASP A 11 -10.66 -15.77 3.66
CA ASP A 11 -9.80 -16.92 3.97
C ASP A 11 -8.81 -16.73 5.14
N ASP A 12 -9.26 -16.18 6.28
CA ASP A 12 -8.45 -15.81 7.46
C ASP A 12 -7.38 -14.72 7.20
N GLU A 13 -7.38 -14.11 6.01
CA GLU A 13 -6.58 -12.95 5.65
C GLU A 13 -7.47 -11.69 5.67
N GLY A 14 -6.94 -10.58 6.21
CA GLY A 14 -7.70 -9.34 6.33
C GLY A 14 -6.81 -8.11 6.52
N MET A 15 -7.37 -6.93 6.28
CA MET A 15 -6.67 -5.66 6.49
C MET A 15 -6.90 -5.17 7.93
N ALA A 16 -5.83 -5.07 8.71
CA ALA A 16 -5.89 -4.45 10.03
C ALA A 16 -5.72 -2.94 9.93
N ALA A 17 -6.81 -2.19 10.08
CA ALA A 17 -6.82 -0.73 10.19
C ALA A 17 -7.81 -0.32 11.29
N ASN A 18 -7.58 0.83 11.94
CA ASN A 18 -8.64 1.44 12.74
C ASN A 18 -9.68 2.08 11.82
N GLY A 19 -10.87 2.41 12.35
CA GLY A 19 -11.96 2.93 11.52
C GLY A 19 -11.62 4.18 10.72
N SER A 20 -10.88 5.14 11.31
CA SER A 20 -10.47 6.37 10.60
C SER A 20 -9.45 6.09 9.50
N ASP A 21 -8.45 5.25 9.75
CA ASP A 21 -7.42 4.90 8.76
C ASP A 21 -8.04 4.15 7.59
N LEU A 22 -9.06 3.33 7.84
CA LEU A 22 -9.79 2.61 6.80
C LEU A 22 -10.56 3.58 5.89
N TYR A 23 -11.27 4.57 6.44
CA TYR A 23 -11.97 5.57 5.63
C TYR A 23 -10.99 6.37 4.76
N VAL A 24 -9.87 6.81 5.34
CA VAL A 24 -8.83 7.51 4.58
C VAL A 24 -8.26 6.62 3.48
N PHE A 25 -8.01 5.34 3.76
CA PHE A 25 -7.57 4.39 2.76
C PHE A 25 -8.59 4.22 1.62
N CYS A 26 -9.87 4.02 1.94
CA CYS A 26 -10.93 3.87 0.94
C CYS A 26 -11.10 5.11 0.09
N ASP A 27 -11.04 6.32 0.68
CA ASP A 27 -11.14 7.57 -0.06
C ASP A 27 -9.96 7.75 -1.01
N LEU A 28 -8.73 7.50 -0.54
CA LEU A 28 -7.53 7.58 -1.38
C LEU A 28 -7.54 6.53 -2.49
N LEU A 29 -7.99 5.31 -2.19
CA LEU A 29 -8.13 4.25 -3.19
C LEU A 29 -9.21 4.63 -4.23
N ALA A 30 -10.35 5.16 -3.80
CA ALA A 30 -11.40 5.63 -4.69
C ALA A 30 -10.89 6.72 -5.63
N ILE A 31 -10.10 7.67 -5.13
CA ILE A 31 -9.44 8.69 -5.95
C ILE A 31 -8.46 8.06 -6.93
N ALA A 32 -7.63 7.10 -6.49
CA ALA A 32 -6.64 6.44 -7.32
C ALA A 32 -7.29 5.70 -8.51
N VAL A 33 -8.36 4.95 -8.27
CA VAL A 33 -9.07 4.20 -9.33
C VAL A 33 -9.85 5.09 -10.31
N THR A 34 -10.07 6.37 -9.99
CA THR A 34 -10.62 7.31 -10.99
C THR A 34 -9.65 7.59 -12.14
N GLY A 35 -8.35 7.35 -11.94
CA GLY A 35 -7.31 7.66 -12.91
C GLY A 35 -7.05 9.15 -13.13
N ALA A 36 -7.75 10.05 -12.41
CA ALA A 36 -7.62 11.50 -12.61
C ALA A 36 -6.24 12.05 -12.21
N HIS A 37 -5.51 11.33 -11.33
CA HIS A 37 -4.23 11.76 -10.80
C HIS A 37 -3.22 10.60 -10.72
N PRO A 38 -1.92 10.86 -10.93
CA PRO A 38 -0.87 9.91 -10.60
C PRO A 38 -0.97 9.49 -9.14
N SER A 39 -1.05 8.20 -8.88
CA SER A 39 -1.23 7.66 -7.54
C SER A 39 -0.55 6.31 -7.39
N GLY A 40 -0.44 5.85 -6.15
CA GLY A 40 0.21 4.60 -5.82
C GLY A 40 -0.23 4.09 -4.46
N MET A 41 -0.05 2.80 -4.24
CA MET A 41 -0.40 2.11 -3.01
C MET A 41 0.74 1.17 -2.63
N ILE A 42 1.13 1.19 -1.35
CA ILE A 42 2.00 0.18 -0.75
C ILE A 42 1.18 -0.57 0.30
N LEU A 43 1.17 -1.89 0.24
CA LEU A 43 0.62 -2.74 1.29
C LEU A 43 1.76 -3.51 1.96
N ARG A 44 1.70 -3.59 3.28
CA ARG A 44 2.68 -4.32 4.09
C ARG A 44 1.99 -5.36 4.95
N THR A 45 2.49 -6.59 4.91
CA THR A 45 2.06 -7.64 5.83
C THR A 45 2.45 -7.28 7.26
N MET A 46 1.50 -7.35 8.19
CA MET A 46 1.76 -7.18 9.61
C MET A 46 2.06 -8.56 10.21
N GLY A 47 3.27 -8.78 10.74
CA GLY A 47 3.70 -10.08 11.27
C GLY A 47 5.05 -10.53 10.71
N GLN A 48 5.34 -11.82 10.76
CA GLN A 48 6.56 -12.39 10.16
C GLN A 48 6.16 -13.43 9.10
N PRO A 49 6.66 -13.33 7.85
CA PRO A 49 7.56 -12.29 7.35
C PRO A 49 6.86 -10.94 7.11
N GLN A 50 7.55 -9.83 7.38
CA GLN A 50 7.10 -8.50 6.96
C GLN A 50 7.46 -8.31 5.49
N VAL A 51 6.45 -8.23 4.62
CA VAL A 51 6.65 -8.02 3.19
C VAL A 51 5.90 -6.78 2.75
N ALA A 52 6.58 -5.87 2.08
CA ALA A 52 6.00 -4.71 1.42
C ALA A 52 5.92 -4.93 -0.09
N ARG A 53 4.74 -4.68 -0.66
CA ARG A 53 4.45 -4.74 -2.09
C ARG A 53 3.74 -3.47 -2.52
N GLY A 54 3.96 -3.06 -3.77
CA GLY A 54 3.47 -1.78 -4.25
C GLY A 54 2.84 -1.82 -5.62
N TRP A 55 1.93 -0.89 -5.87
CA TRP A 55 1.30 -0.64 -7.16
C TRP A 55 1.35 0.86 -7.44
N LYS A 56 1.58 1.21 -8.71
CA LYS A 56 1.27 2.55 -9.22
C LYS A 56 -0.02 2.47 -10.02
N PHE A 57 -0.84 3.50 -10.00
CA PHE A 57 -2.05 3.55 -10.79
C PHE A 57 -1.79 4.30 -12.10
N ILE A 58 -2.26 3.74 -13.21
CA ILE A 58 -2.23 4.35 -14.54
C ILE A 58 -3.65 4.28 -15.07
N ASP A 59 -4.28 5.42 -15.34
CA ASP A 59 -5.67 5.51 -15.81
C ASP A 59 -6.68 4.73 -14.93
N GLY A 60 -6.38 4.61 -13.64
CA GLY A 60 -7.20 3.88 -12.67
C GLY A 60 -6.79 2.41 -12.47
N ASP A 61 -5.91 1.89 -13.32
CA ASP A 61 -5.46 0.49 -13.26
C ASP A 61 -4.18 0.32 -12.41
N PRO A 62 -4.14 -0.65 -11.48
CA PRO A 62 -3.00 -0.88 -10.61
C PRO A 62 -1.91 -1.68 -11.34
N MET A 63 -0.82 -1.01 -11.70
CA MET A 63 0.36 -1.64 -12.27
C MET A 63 1.32 -2.07 -11.16
N PRO A 64 1.69 -3.36 -11.09
CA PRO A 64 2.57 -3.85 -10.03
C PRO A 64 3.95 -3.22 -10.12
N LEU A 65 4.51 -2.89 -8.96
CA LEU A 65 5.90 -2.49 -8.81
C LEU A 65 6.77 -3.73 -8.60
N ASN A 66 7.95 -3.73 -9.21
CA ASN A 66 9.00 -4.68 -8.84
C ASN A 66 9.65 -4.30 -7.51
N ARG A 67 10.47 -5.19 -6.96
CA ARG A 67 11.13 -5.01 -5.66
C ARG A 67 11.94 -3.72 -5.54
N ALA A 68 12.62 -3.32 -6.61
CA ALA A 68 13.47 -2.13 -6.60
C ALA A 68 12.59 -0.86 -6.59
N GLN A 69 11.49 -0.88 -7.35
CA GLN A 69 10.49 0.19 -7.35
C GLN A 69 9.75 0.29 -6.01
N ALA A 70 9.41 -0.83 -5.38
CA ALA A 70 8.79 -0.86 -4.06
C ALA A 70 9.74 -0.29 -2.99
N PHE A 71 11.02 -0.68 -3.02
CA PHE A 71 12.04 -0.09 -2.16
C PHE A 71 12.15 1.42 -2.38
N ASN A 72 12.30 1.84 -3.64
CA ASN A 72 12.42 3.24 -4.03
C ASN A 72 11.23 4.08 -3.56
N ALA A 73 10.01 3.58 -3.72
CA ALA A 73 8.79 4.26 -3.28
C ALA A 73 8.71 4.42 -1.76
N TYR A 74 9.31 3.51 -0.99
CA TYR A 74 9.34 3.61 0.48
C TYR A 74 10.41 4.56 0.99
N THR A 75 11.56 4.61 0.31
CA THR A 75 12.72 5.39 0.75
C THR A 75 12.75 6.80 0.20
N ASN A 76 11.89 7.17 -0.75
CA ASN A 76 11.86 8.51 -1.33
C ASN A 76 10.51 9.19 -1.11
N HIS A 77 10.53 10.33 -0.41
CA HIS A 77 9.37 11.18 -0.19
C HIS A 77 9.64 12.54 -0.84
N PRO A 78 8.70 13.09 -1.63
CA PRO A 78 8.93 14.33 -2.39
C PRO A 78 9.27 15.54 -1.51
N ASP A 79 8.73 15.58 -0.29
CA ASP A 79 8.96 16.69 0.66
C ASP A 79 10.16 16.48 1.58
N TYR A 80 10.91 15.38 1.45
CA TYR A 80 12.07 15.09 2.29
C TYR A 80 13.35 15.09 1.45
N ASP A 81 14.30 15.96 1.80
CA ASP A 81 15.58 16.04 1.11
C ASP A 81 16.51 14.93 1.61
N GLY A 82 16.47 13.79 0.92
CA GLY A 82 17.31 12.62 1.16
C GLY A 82 16.53 11.31 1.25
N PRO A 83 17.21 10.15 1.30
CA PRO A 83 16.53 8.88 1.44
C PRO A 83 16.01 8.72 2.89
N ILE A 84 14.74 8.36 3.00
CA ILE A 84 14.14 7.85 4.24
C ILE A 84 14.73 6.46 4.51
N MET A 85 15.03 6.18 5.79
CA MET A 85 15.51 4.86 6.17
C MET A 85 14.47 3.79 5.84
N PRO A 86 14.85 2.71 5.12
CA PRO A 86 13.94 1.61 4.88
C PRO A 86 13.52 0.97 6.20
N LEU A 87 12.30 0.45 6.26
CA LEU A 87 11.81 -0.16 7.49
C LEU A 87 12.62 -1.43 7.85
N PRO A 88 13.20 -1.53 9.06
CA PRO A 88 13.97 -2.70 9.46
C PRO A 88 13.15 -3.99 9.45
N GLY A 89 13.73 -5.08 8.94
CA GLY A 89 13.08 -6.39 8.92
C GLY A 89 11.95 -6.53 7.90
N THR A 90 11.71 -5.54 7.03
CA THR A 90 10.75 -5.62 5.93
C THR A 90 11.45 -6.04 4.64
N GLU A 91 10.94 -7.08 4.00
CA GLU A 91 11.29 -7.44 2.63
C GLU A 91 10.48 -6.61 1.63
N TYR A 92 11.15 -6.02 0.64
CA TYR A 92 10.48 -5.40 -0.51
C TYR A 92 10.43 -6.45 -1.63
N ALA A 93 9.21 -6.81 -2.02
CA ALA A 93 8.95 -7.89 -2.97
C ALA A 93 8.22 -7.38 -4.21
N ASP A 94 8.27 -8.16 -5.28
CA ASP A 94 7.46 -7.93 -6.47
C ASP A 94 5.97 -8.02 -6.10
N ALA A 95 5.21 -7.05 -6.56
CA ALA A 95 3.78 -7.05 -6.37
C ALA A 95 3.10 -8.02 -7.36
N PRO A 96 2.09 -8.78 -6.92
CA PRO A 96 1.26 -9.54 -7.85
C PRO A 96 0.42 -8.58 -8.70
N VAL A 97 0.00 -9.05 -9.86
CA VAL A 97 -1.03 -8.35 -10.65
C VAL A 97 -2.33 -8.39 -9.87
N ILE A 98 -3.00 -7.24 -9.77
CA ILE A 98 -4.36 -7.11 -9.23
C ILE A 98 -5.27 -6.68 -10.37
N HIS A 99 -6.45 -7.28 -10.43
CA HIS A 99 -7.54 -6.85 -11.30
C HIS A 99 -8.63 -6.25 -10.43
N ILE A 100 -9.03 -5.01 -10.74
CA ILE A 100 -10.13 -4.29 -10.07
C ILE A 100 -11.30 -4.12 -11.03
#